data_AF-A0A3C0HA08-F1
#
_entry.id   AF-A0A3C0HA08-F1
#
_cell.length_a   1.000
_cell.length_b   1.000
_cell.length_c   1.000
_cell.angle_alpha   90.00
_cell.angle_beta   90.00
_cell.angle_gamma   90.00
#
_symmetry.space_group_name_H-M   'P 1'
#
loop_
_entity.id
_entity.type
_entity.pdbx_description
1 polymer ?
#
loop_
_entity_poly.entity_id
_entity_poly.type
_entity_poly.pdbx_seq_one_letter_code
_entity_poly.pdbx_strand_id
1 'polypeptide(L)'
;KTLGESQKNIFTFSFILIFANILFLSLGALLYIYASKEGIEFTEVRDQIYPTIALNHLPSIIGIVFILGLIAAAYSSADSALTALTTTFCLDFLDFGKKERSESLKRKTRLIVHVGFSLVLLVTILLAKQLEETSIINQLFTFAGYTYGPILGLFTFGILTKRLIKDNLVIPICITAPIISYFINTNSVAWLGGFTFGHTIIALNGFITLIGLWFIS
;
A
#
# COMPACT_ATOMS: atom_id res chain seq x y z
N LYS A 1 -19.54 -12.43 15.03
CA LYS A 1 -19.40 -11.01 14.65
C LYS A 1 -20.70 -10.57 13.99
N THR A 2 -21.32 -9.48 14.46
CA THR A 2 -22.58 -8.94 13.90
C THR A 2 -22.31 -7.77 12.95
N LEU A 3 -23.27 -7.40 12.10
CA LEU A 3 -23.15 -6.23 11.21
C LEU A 3 -22.84 -4.95 12.00
N GLY A 4 -23.49 -4.76 13.15
CA GLY A 4 -23.27 -3.60 14.02
C GLY A 4 -21.85 -3.53 14.58
N GLU A 5 -21.24 -4.68 14.92
CA GLU A 5 -19.84 -4.72 15.36
C GLU A 5 -18.87 -4.34 14.24
N SER A 6 -19.13 -4.81 13.01
CA SER A 6 -18.31 -4.46 11.84
C SER A 6 -18.40 -2.96 11.52
N GLN A 7 -19.60 -2.37 11.59
CA GLN A 7 -19.78 -0.92 11.40
C GLN A 7 -19.05 -0.12 12.49
N LYS A 8 -19.23 -0.51 13.76
CA LYS A 8 -18.52 0.13 14.88
C LYS A 8 -17.00 0.06 14.69
N ASN A 9 -16.48 -1.07 14.22
CA ASN A 9 -15.06 -1.23 13.94
C ASN A 9 -14.58 -0.24 12.88
N ILE A 10 -15.29 -0.13 11.75
CA ILE A 10 -14.93 0.81 10.68
C ILE A 10 -14.98 2.26 11.16
N PHE A 11 -16.05 2.69 11.84
CA PHE A 11 -16.13 4.06 12.34
C PHE A 11 -15.05 4.37 13.38
N THR A 12 -14.79 3.45 14.31
CA THR A 12 -13.73 3.60 15.32
C THR A 12 -12.37 3.71 14.65
N PHE A 13 -12.08 2.83 13.68
CA PHE A 13 -10.85 2.87 12.91
C PHE A 13 -10.68 4.18 12.14
N SER A 14 -11.71 4.63 11.42
CA SER A 14 -11.67 5.88 10.66
C SER A 14 -11.39 7.09 11.56
N PHE A 15 -12.02 7.16 12.73
CA PHE A 15 -11.78 8.24 13.69
C PHE A 15 -10.33 8.24 14.21
N ILE A 16 -9.84 7.07 14.64
CA ILE A 16 -8.45 6.91 15.10
C ILE A 16 -7.46 7.30 13.98
N LEU A 17 -7.76 6.90 12.74
CA LEU A 17 -6.90 7.16 11.59
C LEU A 17 -6.78 8.66 11.30
N ILE A 18 -7.87 9.42 11.37
CA ILE A 18 -7.82 10.88 11.19
C ILE A 18 -6.92 11.51 12.26
N PHE A 19 -7.11 11.14 13.53
CA PHE A 19 -6.32 11.67 14.63
C PHE A 19 -4.83 11.30 14.49
N ALA A 20 -4.52 10.05 14.16
CA ALA A 20 -3.16 9.59 13.94
C ALA A 20 -2.47 10.35 12.80
N ASN A 21 -3.16 10.59 11.68
CA ASN A 21 -2.61 11.37 10.56
C ASN A 21 -2.29 12.81 10.97
N ILE A 22 -3.19 13.49 11.68
CA ILE A 22 -2.95 14.85 12.17
C ILE A 22 -1.73 14.87 13.09
N LEU A 23 -1.60 13.87 13.98
CA LEU A 23 -0.47 13.76 14.89
C LEU A 23 0.85 13.58 14.12
N PHE A 24 0.93 12.63 13.19
CA PHE A 24 2.17 12.38 12.42
C PHE A 24 2.53 13.54 11.48
N LEU A 25 1.56 14.17 10.83
CA LEU A 25 1.80 15.34 9.98
C LEU A 25 2.27 16.54 10.79
N SER A 26 1.63 16.82 11.93
CA SER A 26 2.03 17.91 12.83
C SER A 26 3.43 17.66 13.39
N LEU A 27 3.73 16.42 13.77
CA LEU A 27 5.05 16.03 14.22
C LEU A 27 6.11 16.23 13.14
N GLY A 28 5.85 15.80 11.90
CA GLY A 28 6.75 16.03 10.77
C GLY A 28 7.03 17.52 10.54
N ALA A 29 5.99 18.36 10.60
CA ALA A 29 6.14 19.81 10.48
C ALA A 29 6.97 20.42 11.63
N LEU A 30 6.71 20.01 12.87
CA LEU A 30 7.47 20.48 14.04
C LEU A 30 8.93 20.06 13.98
N LEU A 31 9.22 18.84 13.55
CA LEU A 31 10.59 18.34 13.38
C LEU A 31 11.34 19.12 12.28
N TYR A 32 10.66 19.48 11.19
CA TYR A 32 11.24 20.32 10.15
C TYR A 32 11.58 21.73 10.67
N ILE A 33 10.67 22.35 11.43
CA ILE A 33 10.89 23.66 12.05
C ILE A 33 12.04 23.58 13.07
N TYR A 34 12.07 22.54 13.90
CA TYR A 34 13.14 22.29 14.86
C TYR A 34 14.51 22.19 14.17
N ALA A 35 14.61 21.38 13.12
CA ALA A 35 15.86 21.23 12.38
C ALA A 35 16.34 22.55 11.77
N SER A 36 15.42 23.33 11.18
CA SER A 36 15.76 24.66 10.65
C SER A 36 16.28 25.60 11.74
N LYS A 37 15.76 25.51 12.97
CA LYS A 37 16.17 26.35 14.09
C LYS A 37 17.54 25.95 14.64
N GLU A 38 17.80 24.65 14.73
CA GLU A 38 19.06 24.11 15.25
C GLU A 38 20.17 24.03 14.18
N GLY A 39 19.90 24.50 12.95
CA GLY A 39 20.87 24.48 11.85
C GLY A 39 21.21 23.08 11.35
N ILE A 40 20.29 22.12 11.52
CA ILE A 40 20.47 20.74 11.08
C ILE A 40 20.17 20.67 9.59
N GLU A 41 21.20 20.46 8.77
CA GLU A 41 21.05 20.23 7.34
C GLU A 41 20.69 18.76 7.08
N PHE A 42 19.66 18.53 6.27
CA PHE A 42 19.33 17.21 5.75
C PHE A 42 19.77 17.10 4.30
N THR A 43 20.47 16.02 3.98
CA THR A 43 20.55 15.52 2.60
C THR A 43 19.14 15.10 2.15
N GLU A 44 18.87 15.17 0.85
CA GLU A 44 17.54 15.26 0.21
C GLU A 44 16.46 14.22 0.60
N VAL A 45 16.81 13.19 1.37
CA VAL A 45 15.90 12.11 1.82
C VAL A 45 15.03 12.58 2.98
N ARG A 46 13.86 13.14 2.65
CA ARG A 46 12.86 13.62 3.62
C ARG A 46 12.45 12.57 4.67
N ASP A 47 12.49 11.29 4.33
CA ASP A 47 12.10 10.19 5.22
C ASP A 47 13.09 10.02 6.42
N GLN A 48 14.30 10.59 6.34
CA GLN A 48 15.34 10.48 7.39
C GLN A 48 15.28 11.57 8.46
N ILE A 49 14.42 12.58 8.29
CA ILE A 49 14.33 13.73 9.21
C ILE A 49 14.02 13.26 10.64
N TYR A 50 13.01 12.42 10.80
CA TYR A 50 12.58 11.97 12.12
C TYR A 50 13.64 11.06 12.79
N PRO A 51 14.13 9.97 12.15
CA PRO A 51 15.21 9.18 12.73
C PRO A 51 16.44 10.00 13.15
N THR A 52 16.87 10.95 12.30
CA THR A 52 18.07 11.77 12.56
C THR A 52 17.90 12.67 13.77
N ILE A 53 16.74 13.32 13.92
CA ILE A 53 16.48 14.16 15.10
C ILE A 53 16.36 13.30 16.36
N ALA A 54 15.59 12.20 16.30
CA ALA A 54 15.34 11.35 17.45
C ALA A 54 16.60 10.67 18.00
N LEU A 55 17.53 10.28 17.12
CA LEU A 55 18.74 9.53 17.50
C LEU A 55 19.92 10.43 17.84
N ASN A 56 20.08 11.57 17.14
CA ASN A 56 21.30 12.37 17.23
C ASN A 56 21.12 13.72 17.94
N HIS A 57 19.89 14.23 18.06
CA HIS A 57 19.63 15.60 18.52
C HIS A 57 18.67 15.70 19.71
N LEU A 58 18.15 14.57 20.20
CA LEU A 58 17.28 14.48 21.37
C LEU A 58 17.89 13.56 22.43
N PRO A 59 17.45 13.65 23.70
CA PRO A 59 17.90 12.74 24.75
C PRO A 59 17.69 11.28 24.35
N SER A 60 18.65 10.42 24.71
CA SER A 60 18.68 9.01 24.26
C SER A 60 17.41 8.22 24.57
N ILE A 61 16.68 8.59 25.63
CA ILE A 61 15.38 7.98 25.98
C ILE A 61 14.36 8.13 24.84
N ILE A 62 14.34 9.27 24.14
CA ILE A 62 13.44 9.52 23.01
C ILE A 62 13.82 8.62 21.84
N GLY A 63 15.12 8.52 21.53
CA GLY A 63 15.63 7.63 20.48
C GLY A 63 15.27 6.16 20.75
N ILE A 64 15.40 5.69 21.99
CA ILE A 64 15.02 4.33 22.37
C ILE A 64 13.53 4.08 22.17
N VAL A 65 12.68 4.99 22.68
CA VAL A 65 11.22 4.87 22.52
C VAL A 65 10.82 4.91 21.04
N PHE A 66 11.46 5.76 20.23
CA PHE A 66 11.25 5.84 18.80
C PHE A 66 11.57 4.53 18.09
N ILE A 67 12.74 3.94 18.34
CA ILE A 67 13.15 2.68 17.72
C ILE A 67 12.21 1.54 18.14
N LEU A 68 11.84 1.46 19.42
CA LEU A 68 10.89 0.45 19.90
C LEU A 68 9.53 0.59 19.21
N GLY A 69 8.99 1.81 19.11
CA GLY A 69 7.73 2.09 18.43
C GLY A 69 7.78 1.79 16.93
N LEU A 70 8.86 2.19 16.26
CA LEU A 70 9.10 1.94 14.84
C LEU A 70 9.15 0.44 14.54
N ILE A 71 9.94 -0.32 15.30
CA ILE A 71 10.04 -1.78 15.14
C ILE A 71 8.70 -2.44 15.43
N ALA A 72 7.99 -2.05 16.49
CA ALA A 72 6.69 -2.61 16.83
C ALA A 72 5.65 -2.39 15.71
N ALA A 73 5.58 -1.17 15.17
CA ALA A 73 4.66 -0.83 14.08
C ALA A 73 5.02 -1.56 12.78
N ALA A 74 6.31 -1.62 12.44
CA ALA A 74 6.79 -2.32 11.25
C ALA A 74 6.52 -3.83 11.34
N TYR A 75 6.80 -4.45 12.49
CA TYR A 75 6.60 -5.87 12.71
C TYR A 75 5.11 -6.25 12.66
N SER A 76 4.23 -5.46 13.30
CA SER A 76 2.79 -5.69 13.27
C SER A 76 2.21 -5.61 11.83
N SER A 77 2.72 -4.68 11.03
CA SER A 77 2.30 -4.52 9.62
C SER A 77 2.81 -5.65 8.74
N ALA A 78 4.09 -6.02 8.88
CA ALA A 78 4.71 -7.10 8.11
C ALA A 78 4.12 -8.47 8.43
N ASP A 79 3.86 -8.78 9.70
CA ASP A 79 3.25 -10.04 10.12
C ASP A 79 1.84 -10.20 9.54
N SER A 80 1.02 -9.14 9.62
CA SER A 80 -0.32 -9.13 9.05
C SER A 80 -0.30 -9.34 7.54
N ALA A 81 0.62 -8.68 6.83
CA ALA A 81 0.77 -8.81 5.38
C ALA A 81 1.24 -10.22 4.97
N LEU A 82 2.25 -10.78 5.65
CA LEU A 82 2.76 -12.13 5.38
C LEU A 82 1.71 -13.20 5.66
N THR A 83 0.97 -13.06 6.76
CA THR A 83 -0.13 -13.96 7.10
C THR A 83 -1.23 -13.92 6.04
N ALA A 84 -1.60 -12.72 5.58
CA ALA A 84 -2.59 -12.54 4.51
C ALA A 84 -2.13 -13.20 3.20
N LEU A 85 -0.91 -12.91 2.73
CA LEU A 85 -0.33 -13.51 1.52
C LEU A 85 -0.26 -15.03 1.60
N THR A 86 0.22 -15.56 2.73
CA THR A 86 0.31 -17.01 2.95
C THR A 86 -1.08 -17.65 2.88
N THR A 87 -2.07 -17.04 3.51
CA THR A 87 -3.44 -17.56 3.58
C THR A 87 -4.11 -17.54 2.21
N THR A 88 -4.09 -16.38 1.55
CA THR A 88 -4.63 -16.20 0.19
C THR A 88 -3.96 -17.14 -0.79
N PHE A 89 -2.63 -17.30 -0.75
CA PHE A 89 -1.94 -18.22 -1.65
C PHE A 89 -2.31 -19.69 -1.41
N CYS A 90 -2.36 -20.12 -0.14
CA CYS A 90 -2.75 -21.49 0.20
C CYS A 90 -4.20 -21.81 -0.21
N LEU A 91 -5.12 -20.87 0.00
CA LEU A 91 -6.54 -21.07 -0.31
C LEU A 91 -6.83 -20.93 -1.81
N ASP A 92 -6.37 -19.85 -2.43
CA ASP A 92 -6.80 -19.47 -3.78
C ASP A 92 -5.95 -20.14 -4.87
N PHE A 93 -4.64 -20.35 -4.63
CA PHE A 93 -3.74 -20.94 -5.62
C PHE A 93 -3.45 -22.41 -5.36
N LEU A 94 -3.25 -22.80 -4.10
CA LEU A 94 -2.98 -24.21 -3.75
C LEU A 94 -4.24 -25.02 -3.45
N ASP A 95 -5.41 -24.36 -3.49
CA ASP A 95 -6.75 -24.95 -3.40
C ASP A 95 -6.95 -25.78 -2.12
N PHE A 96 -6.41 -25.30 -1.00
CA PHE A 96 -6.50 -25.98 0.30
C PHE A 96 -7.94 -26.19 0.79
N GLY A 97 -8.90 -25.43 0.25
CA GLY A 97 -10.32 -25.55 0.55
C GLY A 97 -11.05 -26.67 -0.19
N LYS A 98 -10.55 -27.12 -1.37
CA LYS A 98 -11.24 -28.12 -2.21
C LYS A 98 -10.51 -29.46 -2.27
N LYS A 99 -9.18 -29.48 -2.06
CA LYS A 99 -8.40 -30.73 -2.08
C LYS A 99 -8.33 -31.36 -0.70
N GLU A 100 -8.79 -32.60 -0.58
CA GLU A 100 -8.51 -33.41 0.60
C GLU A 100 -6.99 -33.65 0.69
N ARG A 101 -6.39 -33.11 1.74
CA ARG A 101 -4.98 -33.29 2.11
C ARG A 101 -4.93 -33.51 3.61
N SER A 102 -4.00 -34.33 4.07
CA SER A 102 -3.76 -34.49 5.50
C SER A 102 -3.38 -33.15 6.14
N GLU A 103 -3.82 -32.93 7.38
CA GLU A 103 -3.49 -31.70 8.12
C GLU A 103 -1.98 -31.53 8.33
N SER A 104 -1.24 -32.63 8.42
CA SER A 104 0.23 -32.63 8.48
C SER A 104 0.85 -32.05 7.20
N LEU A 105 0.33 -32.43 6.03
CA LEU A 105 0.81 -31.91 4.75
C LEU A 105 0.44 -30.44 4.58
N LYS A 106 -0.81 -30.05 4.90
CA LYS A 106 -1.24 -28.64 4.85
C LYS A 106 -0.37 -27.75 5.74
N ARG A 107 -0.05 -28.20 6.97
CA ARG A 107 0.84 -27.47 7.89
C ARG A 107 2.23 -27.28 7.29
N LYS A 108 2.83 -28.35 6.76
CA LYS A 108 4.17 -28.28 6.14
C LYS A 108 4.19 -27.33 4.95
N THR A 109 3.21 -27.45 4.05
CA THR A 109 3.12 -26.58 2.87
C THR A 109 2.88 -25.13 3.24
N ARG A 110 2.01 -24.84 4.23
CA ARG A 110 1.80 -23.46 4.72
C ARG A 110 3.08 -22.85 5.28
N LEU A 111 3.87 -23.62 6.02
CA LEU A 111 5.17 -23.16 6.54
C LEU A 111 6.14 -22.84 5.39
N ILE A 112 6.22 -23.69 4.36
CA ILE A 112 7.05 -23.45 3.17
C ILE A 112 6.61 -22.18 2.44
N VAL A 113 5.30 -22.00 2.23
CA VAL A 113 4.73 -20.80 1.59
C VAL A 113 5.05 -19.55 2.41
N HIS A 114 4.87 -19.62 3.73
CA HIS A 114 5.15 -18.50 4.62
C HIS A 114 6.63 -18.10 4.57
N VAL A 115 7.55 -19.06 4.68
CA VAL A 115 9.00 -18.81 4.54
C VAL A 115 9.34 -18.28 3.15
N GLY A 116 8.68 -18.80 2.11
CA GLY A 116 8.83 -18.30 0.73
C GLY A 116 8.46 -16.83 0.60
N PHE A 117 7.29 -16.42 1.12
CA PHE A 117 6.89 -15.01 1.12
C PHE A 117 7.78 -14.13 2.01
N SER A 118 8.26 -14.64 3.14
CA SER A 118 9.24 -13.92 3.96
C SER A 118 10.54 -13.65 3.19
N LEU A 119 11.00 -14.60 2.39
CA LEU A 119 12.17 -14.41 1.51
C LEU A 119 11.88 -13.40 0.39
N VAL A 120 10.69 -13.47 -0.23
CA VAL A 120 10.27 -12.49 -1.25
C VAL A 120 10.21 -11.08 -0.66
N LEU A 121 9.67 -10.93 0.56
CA LEU A 121 9.64 -9.65 1.26
C LEU A 121 11.04 -9.13 1.54
N LEU A 122 11.96 -10.00 2.01
CA LEU A 122 13.36 -9.64 2.23
C LEU A 122 14.03 -9.16 0.93
N VAL A 123 13.87 -9.89 -0.18
CA VAL A 123 14.41 -9.50 -1.49
C VAL A 123 13.82 -8.16 -1.94
N THR A 124 12.52 -7.95 -1.75
CA THR A 124 11.86 -6.69 -2.11
C THR A 124 12.42 -5.50 -1.33
N ILE A 125 12.69 -5.68 -0.03
CA ILE A 125 13.34 -4.65 0.82
C ILE A 125 14.76 -4.36 0.32
N LEU A 126 15.53 -5.40 -0.01
CA LEU A 126 16.91 -5.23 -0.52
C LEU A 126 16.94 -4.52 -1.89
N LEU A 127 15.97 -4.79 -2.76
CA LEU A 127 15.83 -4.09 -4.04
C LEU A 127 15.38 -2.64 -3.84
N ALA A 128 14.40 -2.40 -2.97
CA ALA A 128 13.91 -1.05 -2.68
C ALA A 128 15.01 -0.15 -2.11
N LYS A 129 15.93 -0.71 -1.31
CA LYS A 129 17.12 0.01 -0.81
C LYS A 129 18.02 0.54 -1.93
N GLN A 130 18.07 -0.12 -3.09
CA GLN A 130 18.90 0.35 -4.21
C GLN A 130 18.26 1.53 -4.97
N LEU A 131 16.98 1.82 -4.73
CA LEU A 131 16.20 2.88 -5.39
C LEU A 131 16.17 4.19 -4.56
N GLU A 132 17.17 4.39 -3.70
CA GLU A 132 17.24 5.40 -2.62
C GLU A 132 17.06 6.87 -3.05
N GLU A 133 17.04 7.20 -4.35
CA GLU A 133 16.95 8.58 -4.84
C GLU A 133 15.59 9.27 -4.58
N THR A 134 14.55 8.54 -4.18
CA THR A 134 13.23 9.14 -3.86
C THR A 134 12.61 8.56 -2.60
N SER A 135 11.78 9.37 -1.91
CA SER A 135 11.02 8.93 -0.72
C SER A 135 10.29 7.61 -0.99
N ILE A 136 10.50 6.64 -0.10
CA ILE A 136 9.93 5.29 -0.20
C ILE A 136 8.40 5.37 -0.17
N ILE A 137 7.87 6.34 0.59
CA ILE A 137 6.43 6.60 0.67
C ILE A 137 5.86 7.00 -0.69
N ASN A 138 6.56 7.87 -1.43
CA ASN A 138 6.11 8.29 -2.77
C ASN A 138 6.16 7.14 -3.78
N GLN A 139 7.20 6.30 -3.72
CA GLN A 139 7.29 5.11 -4.56
C GLN A 139 6.14 4.15 -4.26
N LEU A 140 5.88 3.89 -2.97
CA LEU A 140 4.76 3.05 -2.52
C LEU A 140 3.42 3.55 -3.08
N PHE A 141 3.11 4.85 -2.94
CA PHE A 141 1.87 5.40 -3.47
C PHE A 141 1.81 5.37 -4.99
N THR A 142 2.94 5.50 -5.68
CA THR A 142 3.00 5.38 -7.15
C THR A 142 2.63 3.96 -7.58
N PHE A 143 3.28 2.94 -7.00
CA PHE A 143 2.97 1.54 -7.28
C PHE A 143 1.53 1.19 -6.90
N ALA A 144 1.06 1.63 -5.73
CA ALA A 144 -0.32 1.44 -5.30
C ALA A 144 -1.31 2.11 -6.27
N GLY A 145 -1.01 3.31 -6.76
CA GLY A 145 -1.88 4.03 -7.69
C GLY A 145 -2.11 3.29 -9.01
N TYR A 146 -1.09 2.63 -9.54
CA TYR A 146 -1.21 1.85 -10.77
C TYR A 146 -1.77 0.44 -10.57
N THR A 147 -1.47 -0.21 -9.44
CA THR A 147 -1.89 -1.60 -9.17
C THR A 147 -3.28 -1.69 -8.54
N TYR A 148 -3.65 -0.76 -7.66
CA TYR A 148 -4.97 -0.76 -6.99
C TYR A 148 -6.05 -0.10 -7.84
N GLY A 149 -5.69 0.69 -8.85
CA GLY A 149 -6.64 1.30 -9.79
C GLY A 149 -7.58 0.25 -10.43
N PRO A 150 -7.07 -0.81 -11.08
CA PRO A 150 -7.92 -1.83 -11.68
C PRO A 150 -8.79 -2.57 -10.67
N ILE A 151 -8.25 -2.83 -9.47
CA ILE A 151 -9.01 -3.44 -8.36
C ILE A 151 -10.18 -2.54 -7.97
N LEU A 152 -9.94 -1.23 -7.81
CA LEU A 152 -10.98 -0.24 -7.54
C LEU A 152 -12.06 -0.24 -8.63
N GLY A 153 -11.65 -0.28 -9.91
CA GLY A 153 -12.58 -0.34 -11.04
C GLY A 153 -13.45 -1.60 -11.03
N LEU A 154 -12.84 -2.78 -10.81
CA LEU A 154 -13.54 -4.06 -10.70
C LEU A 154 -14.57 -4.07 -9.56
N PHE A 155 -14.15 -3.68 -8.36
CA PHE A 155 -15.04 -3.64 -7.19
C PHE A 155 -16.16 -2.63 -7.38
N THR A 156 -15.85 -1.44 -7.90
CA THR A 156 -16.86 -0.41 -8.17
C THR A 156 -17.88 -0.88 -9.19
N PHE A 157 -17.43 -1.52 -10.28
CA PHE A 157 -18.31 -2.08 -11.30
C PHE A 157 -19.21 -3.18 -10.73
N GLY A 158 -18.65 -4.12 -9.95
CA GLY A 158 -19.41 -5.21 -9.35
C GLY A 158 -20.40 -4.80 -8.25
N ILE A 159 -20.14 -3.69 -7.54
CA ILE A 159 -21.05 -3.15 -6.52
C ILE A 159 -22.15 -2.30 -7.15
N LEU A 160 -21.81 -1.44 -8.12
CA LEU A 160 -22.74 -0.45 -8.68
C LEU A 160 -23.56 -0.97 -9.86
N THR A 161 -23.13 -2.05 -10.51
CA THR A 161 -23.80 -2.60 -11.70
C THR A 161 -24.17 -4.07 -11.50
N LYS A 162 -25.15 -4.54 -12.28
CA LYS A 162 -25.59 -5.96 -12.30
C LYS A 162 -25.30 -6.63 -13.65
N ARG A 163 -24.44 -6.03 -14.48
CA ARG A 163 -24.19 -6.49 -15.85
C ARG A 163 -23.22 -7.67 -15.83
N LEU A 164 -23.35 -8.55 -16.82
CA LEU A 164 -22.49 -9.72 -16.97
C LEU A 164 -21.34 -9.36 -17.91
N ILE A 165 -20.12 -9.42 -17.41
CA ILE A 165 -18.93 -9.15 -18.20
C ILE A 165 -18.43 -10.41 -18.90
N LYS A 166 -17.70 -10.23 -20.00
CA LYS A 166 -16.95 -11.32 -20.63
C LYS A 166 -15.63 -11.55 -19.88
N ASP A 167 -15.55 -12.61 -19.08
CA ASP A 167 -14.41 -12.92 -18.21
C ASP A 167 -13.05 -12.88 -18.92
N ASN A 168 -12.99 -13.34 -20.17
CA ASN A 168 -11.76 -13.37 -20.96
C ASN A 168 -11.20 -11.97 -21.31
N LEU A 169 -12.04 -10.92 -21.30
CA LEU A 169 -11.63 -9.55 -21.61
C LEU A 169 -11.25 -8.75 -20.36
N VAL A 170 -11.52 -9.27 -19.17
CA VAL A 170 -11.21 -8.58 -17.89
C VAL A 170 -9.71 -8.39 -17.71
N ILE A 171 -8.91 -9.44 -17.92
CA ILE A 171 -7.45 -9.37 -17.75
C ILE A 171 -6.83 -8.33 -18.71
N PRO A 172 -7.13 -8.34 -20.03
CA PRO A 172 -6.68 -7.27 -20.93
C PRO A 172 -7.05 -5.86 -20.46
N ILE A 173 -8.27 -5.64 -19.97
CA ILE A 173 -8.70 -4.32 -19.47
C ILE A 173 -7.87 -3.90 -18.26
N CYS A 174 -7.70 -4.80 -17.29
CA CYS A 174 -6.94 -4.52 -16.07
C CYS A 174 -5.45 -4.24 -16.34
N ILE A 175 -4.89 -4.74 -17.44
CA ILE A 175 -3.50 -4.45 -17.86
C ILE A 175 -3.44 -3.15 -18.68
N THR A 176 -4.40 -2.93 -19.57
CA THR A 176 -4.41 -1.74 -20.43
C THR A 176 -4.78 -0.47 -19.68
N ALA A 177 -5.61 -0.52 -18.64
CA ALA A 177 -6.01 0.66 -17.88
C ALA A 177 -4.83 1.37 -17.17
N PRO A 178 -3.90 0.68 -16.47
CA PRO A 178 -2.68 1.31 -15.96
C PRO A 178 -1.80 1.90 -17.06
N ILE A 179 -1.68 1.23 -18.21
CA ILE A 179 -0.87 1.71 -19.35
C ILE A 179 -1.46 3.02 -19.89
N ILE A 180 -2.77 3.06 -20.15
CA ILE A 180 -3.47 4.26 -20.61
C ILE A 180 -3.34 5.37 -19.57
N SER A 181 -3.53 5.05 -18.28
CA SER A 181 -3.37 6.00 -17.18
C SER A 181 -1.96 6.59 -17.14
N TYR A 182 -0.94 5.77 -17.37
CA TYR A 182 0.46 6.21 -17.42
C TYR A 182 0.68 7.20 -18.57
N PHE A 183 0.18 6.91 -19.78
CA PHE A 183 0.26 7.84 -20.91
C PHE A 183 -0.48 9.15 -20.67
N ILE A 184 -1.65 9.10 -20.04
CA ILE A 184 -2.39 10.32 -19.67
C ILE A 184 -1.60 11.11 -18.63
N ASN A 185 -1.03 10.45 -17.62
CA ASN A 185 -0.27 11.11 -16.57
C ASN A 185 0.99 11.79 -17.11
N THR A 186 1.73 11.15 -18.02
CA THR A 186 2.95 11.74 -18.60
C THR A 186 2.67 12.94 -19.51
N ASN A 187 1.51 12.96 -20.19
CA ASN A 187 1.11 14.08 -21.05
C ASN A 187 0.18 15.09 -20.36
N SER A 188 -0.19 14.85 -19.09
CA SER A 188 -1.21 15.62 -18.36
C SER A 188 -0.90 17.11 -18.30
N VAL A 189 0.36 17.48 -18.06
CA VAL A 189 0.81 18.88 -18.03
C VAL A 189 0.50 19.61 -19.34
N ALA A 190 0.76 18.96 -20.48
CA ALA A 190 0.52 19.55 -21.79
C ALA A 190 -0.97 19.56 -22.17
N TRP A 191 -1.70 18.47 -21.88
CA TRP A 191 -3.10 18.32 -22.29
C TRP A 191 -4.11 19.01 -21.37
N LEU A 192 -3.77 19.16 -20.09
CA LEU A 192 -4.68 19.63 -19.04
C LEU A 192 -4.21 20.96 -18.42
N GLY A 193 -3.43 21.75 -19.15
CA GLY A 193 -3.06 23.11 -18.76
C GLY A 193 -2.21 23.20 -17.48
N GLY A 194 -1.28 22.26 -17.30
CA GLY A 194 -0.38 22.22 -16.14
C GLY A 194 -0.82 21.29 -15.01
N PHE A 195 -1.98 20.64 -15.12
CA PHE A 195 -2.44 19.70 -14.11
C PHE A 195 -1.57 18.43 -14.05
N THR A 196 -1.28 17.96 -12.84
CA THR A 196 -0.59 16.69 -12.59
C THR A 196 -1.46 15.82 -11.69
N PHE A 197 -1.61 14.53 -12.02
CA PHE A 197 -2.47 13.64 -11.24
C PHE A 197 -1.86 13.31 -9.87
N GLY A 198 -0.55 13.18 -9.77
CA GLY A 198 0.10 12.67 -8.55
C GLY A 198 -0.56 11.36 -8.09
N HIS A 199 -0.96 11.29 -6.82
CA HIS A 199 -1.61 10.10 -6.27
C HIS A 199 -3.08 9.92 -6.70
N THR A 200 -3.70 10.92 -7.30
CA THR A 200 -5.08 10.78 -7.85
C THR A 200 -5.14 9.89 -9.09
N ILE A 201 -3.99 9.46 -9.61
CA ILE A 201 -3.89 8.50 -10.71
C ILE A 201 -4.66 7.20 -10.45
N ILE A 202 -4.80 6.81 -9.18
CA ILE A 202 -5.60 5.65 -8.77
C ILE A 202 -7.06 5.78 -9.20
N ALA A 203 -7.63 6.99 -9.07
CA ALA A 203 -9.01 7.27 -9.42
C ALA A 203 -9.21 7.25 -10.94
N LEU A 204 -8.27 7.86 -11.69
CA LEU A 204 -8.29 7.81 -13.16
C LEU A 204 -8.20 6.35 -13.66
N ASN A 205 -7.27 5.58 -13.11
CA ASN A 205 -7.05 4.19 -13.49
C ASN A 205 -8.25 3.30 -13.16
N GLY A 206 -8.84 3.48 -11.97
CA GLY A 206 -10.10 2.83 -11.61
C GLY A 206 -11.25 3.20 -12.51
N PHE A 207 -11.36 4.47 -12.91
CA PHE A 207 -12.38 4.95 -13.83
C PHE A 207 -12.22 4.35 -15.23
N ILE A 208 -11.00 4.32 -15.79
CA ILE A 208 -10.72 3.70 -17.09
C ILE A 208 -11.06 2.21 -17.05
N THR A 209 -10.69 1.52 -15.97
CA THR A 209 -11.02 0.10 -15.79
C THR A 209 -12.54 -0.10 -15.77
N LEU A 210 -13.28 0.72 -15.03
CA LEU A 210 -14.74 0.67 -14.95
C LEU A 210 -15.40 0.90 -16.32
N ILE A 211 -14.91 1.86 -17.10
CA ILE A 211 -15.38 2.11 -18.47
C ILE A 211 -15.07 0.91 -19.38
N GLY A 212 -13.86 0.36 -19.30
CA GLY A 212 -13.47 -0.81 -20.07
C GLY A 212 -14.41 -1.99 -19.80
N LEU A 213 -14.71 -2.25 -18.52
CA LEU A 213 -15.66 -3.28 -18.11
C LEU A 213 -17.07 -3.01 -18.65
N TRP A 214 -17.51 -1.76 -18.65
CA TRP A 214 -18.82 -1.37 -19.19
C TRP A 214 -18.96 -1.63 -20.69
N PHE A 215 -17.88 -1.54 -21.46
CA PHE A 215 -17.91 -1.85 -22.90
C PHE A 215 -17.99 -3.36 -23.21
N ILE A 216 -17.60 -4.21 -22.26
CA ILE A 216 -17.61 -5.67 -22.43
C ILE A 216 -18.77 -6.37 -21.71
N SER A 217 -19.63 -5.59 -21.04
CA SER A 217 -20.75 -6.02 -20.21
C SER A 217 -22.09 -6.00 -20.93
#